data_AF-A0A0U5JC34-F1
#
_entry.id   AF-A0A0U5JC34-F1
#
_cell.length_a   1.000
_cell.length_b   1.000
_cell.length_c   1.000
_cell.angle_alpha   90.00
_cell.angle_beta   90.00
_cell.angle_gamma   90.00
#
_symmetry.space_group_name_H-M   'P 1'
#
loop_
_entity.id
_entity.type
_entity.pdbx_description
1 polymer ?
#
loop_
_entity_poly.entity_id
_entity_poly.type
_entity_poly.pdbx_seq_one_letter_code
_entity_poly.pdbx_strand_id
1 'polypeptide(L)'
;MISINFSNLAQQSLDSFSRVLTRQDKTIALITSLVLVVLAIGIYYCRPLSQYRFYSRPSESNHLQSRIHEVYHGPLPFIPTSEASQTTSLSPSSPITFQELVLNTQSFETYHPLPTADNRIETLIAQGLALEQEIVAQANQTRPILHENVVQLMDDFLNYKKQFGSSVEQALYATMNVQALIDRLLIKRPLAFLLPSDSYLLRDGQTRGNGQFETIGTETEKAPLTLNEYLSYDEMQLSAFLGVSTPTHFINNGARNNRGIASSSQSHENSGIYVGLVGARFERPERMEWQHMLITAAQNTTEKGYGTHNSAHPYLKLWSAFYGHPFPTFEEAQNDGTGKFLRIDQNTYLNVAVYKERMRLVIEPFLIEANQRASDSNKMAYVHAVGLGLGVWQVSPKQAELMLDVYADILSKHHLPFIADLDFSWFPQGLTCGGVGHLNTFEAGLNKINLHFSKRNPADKLLGEDSGKLIVASYAWDSNSYPGNEYWNGQLSASGDPAAACCSTIPQLQNPLINKSLTSKKLFICKNQT
;
A
#
# COMPACT_ATOMS: atom_id res chain seq x y z
N MET A 1 -56.36 -2.90 -27.58
CA MET A 1 -57.34 -3.99 -27.40
C MET A 1 -56.59 -5.25 -27.79
N ILE A 2 -56.14 -6.14 -26.91
CA ILE A 2 -56.86 -6.88 -25.87
C ILE A 2 -55.90 -7.07 -24.68
N SER A 3 -56.37 -6.77 -23.47
CA SER A 3 -55.69 -7.03 -22.20
C SER A 3 -56.06 -8.43 -21.73
N ILE A 4 -55.08 -9.33 -21.56
CA ILE A 4 -55.28 -10.64 -20.94
C ILE A 4 -54.64 -10.60 -19.56
N ASN A 5 -55.50 -10.72 -18.55
CA ASN A 5 -55.17 -10.60 -17.14
C ASN A 5 -54.68 -11.96 -16.60
N PHE A 6 -53.37 -12.13 -16.45
CA PHE A 6 -52.70 -13.36 -15.97
C PHE A 6 -52.96 -13.71 -14.49
N SER A 7 -53.71 -12.88 -13.76
CA SER A 7 -53.96 -13.06 -12.33
C SER A 7 -54.96 -14.19 -11.99
N ASN A 8 -55.86 -14.56 -12.92
CA ASN A 8 -56.91 -15.56 -12.62
C ASN A 8 -56.52 -17.03 -12.91
N LEU A 9 -55.48 -17.28 -13.71
CA LEU A 9 -55.03 -18.64 -14.02
C LEU A 9 -54.04 -19.21 -12.97
N ALA A 10 -53.30 -18.35 -12.28
CA ALA A 10 -52.40 -18.76 -11.20
C ALA A 10 -53.14 -19.08 -9.89
N GLN A 11 -54.30 -18.46 -9.66
CA GLN A 11 -55.06 -18.64 -8.43
C GLN A 11 -55.81 -19.98 -8.39
N GLN A 12 -56.30 -20.47 -9.54
CA GLN A 12 -57.00 -21.76 -9.64
C GLN A 12 -56.06 -22.99 -9.59
N SER A 13 -54.77 -22.84 -9.92
CA SER A 13 -53.78 -23.93 -9.79
C SER A 13 -53.21 -24.07 -8.37
N LEU A 14 -53.21 -22.99 -7.58
CA LEU A 14 -52.73 -22.99 -6.19
C LEU A 14 -53.74 -23.61 -5.21
N ASP A 15 -55.04 -23.42 -5.44
CA ASP A 15 -56.09 -23.98 -4.58
C ASP A 15 -56.30 -25.49 -4.77
N SER A 16 -55.91 -26.03 -5.92
CA SER A 16 -55.93 -27.47 -6.22
C SER A 16 -54.68 -28.21 -5.72
N PHE A 17 -53.54 -27.51 -5.53
CA PHE A 17 -52.30 -28.09 -5.01
C PHE A 17 -52.21 -28.11 -3.47
N SER A 18 -52.93 -27.21 -2.77
CA SER A 18 -52.84 -27.11 -1.30
C SER A 18 -53.55 -28.23 -0.52
N ARG A 19 -54.34 -29.07 -1.20
CA ARG A 19 -55.14 -30.14 -0.57
C ARG A 19 -54.48 -31.52 -0.51
N VAL A 20 -53.23 -31.70 -0.96
CA VAL A 20 -52.57 -33.03 -1.03
C VAL A 20 -51.18 -33.08 -0.37
N LEU A 21 -50.73 -32.02 0.32
CA LEU A 21 -49.38 -32.01 0.92
C LEU A 21 -49.41 -32.33 2.41
N THR A 22 -48.67 -33.37 2.80
CA THR A 22 -48.50 -33.77 4.20
C THR A 22 -47.63 -32.78 4.96
N ARG A 23 -47.63 -32.82 6.30
CA ARG A 23 -46.82 -31.92 7.15
C ARG A 23 -45.32 -31.95 6.81
N GLN A 24 -44.83 -33.05 6.27
CA GLN A 24 -43.42 -33.24 5.92
C GLN A 24 -43.05 -32.47 4.63
N ASP A 25 -43.97 -32.39 3.67
CA ASP A 25 -43.78 -31.67 2.39
C ASP A 25 -43.74 -30.15 2.57
N LYS A 26 -44.49 -29.62 3.55
CA LYS A 26 -44.49 -28.19 3.89
C LYS A 26 -43.17 -27.75 4.52
N THR A 27 -42.53 -28.63 5.30
CA THR A 27 -41.21 -28.37 5.90
C THR A 27 -40.12 -28.38 4.84
N ILE A 28 -40.18 -29.32 3.88
CA ILE A 28 -39.24 -29.37 2.76
C ILE A 28 -39.38 -28.11 1.89
N ALA A 29 -40.60 -27.70 1.53
CA ALA A 29 -40.84 -26.49 0.75
C ALA A 29 -40.33 -25.21 1.46
N LEU A 30 -40.46 -25.13 2.78
CA LEU A 30 -39.95 -24.01 3.57
C LEU A 30 -38.41 -23.98 3.58
N ILE A 31 -37.77 -25.14 3.75
CA ILE A 31 -36.30 -25.27 3.71
C ILE A 31 -35.77 -24.92 2.32
N THR A 32 -36.38 -25.42 1.25
CA THR A 32 -35.98 -25.10 -0.14
C THR A 32 -36.14 -23.61 -0.44
N SER A 33 -37.21 -22.97 0.04
CA SER A 33 -37.42 -21.53 -0.11
C SER A 33 -36.37 -20.72 0.67
N LEU A 34 -36.00 -21.16 1.88
CA LEU A 34 -34.97 -20.50 2.68
C LEU A 34 -33.59 -20.61 2.01
N VAL A 35 -33.26 -21.78 1.46
CA VAL A 35 -32.01 -22.02 0.72
C VAL A 35 -31.94 -21.17 -0.54
N LEU A 36 -33.05 -21.02 -1.27
CA LEU A 36 -33.13 -20.15 -2.45
C LEU A 36 -32.97 -18.66 -2.09
N VAL A 37 -33.51 -18.21 -0.95
CA VAL A 37 -33.32 -16.84 -0.45
C VAL A 37 -31.87 -16.60 -0.03
N VAL A 38 -31.23 -17.56 0.66
CA VAL A 38 -29.82 -17.48 1.05
C VAL A 38 -28.90 -17.48 -0.19
N LEU A 39 -29.20 -18.29 -1.20
CA LEU A 39 -28.48 -18.27 -2.48
C LEU A 39 -28.69 -16.97 -3.26
N ALA A 40 -29.90 -16.41 -3.26
CA ALA A 40 -30.19 -15.12 -3.89
C ALA A 40 -29.47 -13.96 -3.18
N ILE A 41 -29.39 -13.99 -1.84
CA ILE A 41 -28.62 -13.04 -1.04
C ILE A 41 -27.12 -13.22 -1.33
N GLY A 42 -26.61 -14.45 -1.36
CA GLY A 42 -25.22 -14.75 -1.73
C GLY A 42 -24.85 -14.22 -3.12
N ILE A 43 -25.72 -14.41 -4.11
CA ILE A 43 -25.53 -13.89 -5.48
C ILE A 43 -25.62 -12.35 -5.52
N TYR A 44 -26.46 -11.73 -4.70
CA TYR A 44 -26.55 -10.28 -4.57
C TYR A 44 -25.27 -9.66 -3.99
N TYR A 45 -24.63 -10.32 -3.02
CA TYR A 45 -23.37 -9.87 -2.41
C TYR A 45 -22.09 -10.34 -3.13
N CYS A 46 -22.19 -11.30 -4.05
CA CYS A 46 -21.06 -11.77 -4.87
C CYS A 46 -20.96 -11.14 -6.28
N ARG A 47 -21.71 -10.06 -6.57
CA ARG A 47 -21.45 -9.28 -7.79
C ARG A 47 -20.14 -8.49 -7.66
N PRO A 48 -19.26 -8.50 -8.67
CA PRO A 48 -18.05 -7.68 -8.65
C PRO A 48 -18.44 -6.19 -8.57
N LEU A 49 -17.80 -5.47 -7.65
CA LEU A 49 -17.93 -4.02 -7.41
C LEU A 49 -17.31 -3.21 -8.56
N SER A 50 -17.78 -3.42 -9.79
CA SER A 50 -17.38 -2.67 -10.97
C SER A 50 -18.61 -2.09 -11.64
N GLN A 51 -19.37 -1.25 -10.93
CA GLN A 51 -20.37 -0.32 -11.50
C GLN A 51 -21.01 0.50 -10.37
N TYR A 52 -20.30 1.53 -9.89
CA TYR A 52 -20.98 2.74 -9.44
C TYR A 52 -20.42 3.90 -10.23
N ARG A 53 -21.25 4.42 -11.14
CA ARG A 53 -21.05 5.70 -11.81
C ARG A 53 -21.15 6.80 -10.76
N PHE A 54 -20.13 7.65 -10.73
CA PHE A 54 -20.10 8.90 -9.97
C PHE A 54 -21.30 9.78 -10.33
N TYR A 55 -22.11 10.12 -9.34
CA TYR A 55 -22.97 11.30 -9.37
C TYR A 55 -22.66 12.12 -8.12
N SER A 56 -21.88 13.17 -8.31
CA SER A 56 -21.73 14.28 -7.38
C SER A 56 -23.02 15.09 -7.33
N ARG A 57 -23.58 15.30 -6.14
CA ARG A 57 -24.48 16.43 -5.84
C ARG A 57 -24.03 17.12 -4.55
N PRO A 58 -24.26 18.45 -4.43
CA PRO A 58 -23.64 19.29 -3.42
C PRO A 58 -24.39 19.26 -2.08
N SER A 59 -23.66 19.67 -1.06
CA SER A 59 -24.04 19.81 0.35
C SER A 59 -25.17 20.82 0.63
N GLU A 60 -26.09 20.45 1.52
CA GLU A 60 -26.93 21.26 2.42
C GLU A 60 -27.61 20.24 3.37
N SER A 61 -27.82 20.38 4.67
CA SER A 61 -27.47 21.32 5.73
C SER A 61 -27.89 20.66 7.06
N ASN A 62 -27.16 20.97 8.14
CA ASN A 62 -27.53 20.97 9.56
C ASN A 62 -28.88 20.37 10.02
N HIS A 63 -28.81 19.43 10.98
CA HIS A 63 -29.39 19.53 12.34
C HIS A 63 -29.49 18.14 12.96
N LEU A 64 -28.59 17.79 13.89
CA LEU A 64 -28.89 17.05 15.14
C LEU A 64 -27.58 16.91 15.96
N GLN A 65 -27.10 18.05 16.47
CA GLN A 65 -26.30 18.04 17.69
C GLN A 65 -27.27 18.27 18.85
N SER A 66 -27.40 17.29 19.75
CA SER A 66 -27.32 17.55 21.19
C SER A 66 -27.44 16.25 21.99
N ARG A 67 -26.65 16.22 23.07
CA ARG A 67 -26.74 15.36 24.28
C ARG A 67 -26.17 13.94 24.16
N ILE A 68 -25.00 13.75 24.78
CA ILE A 68 -24.86 13.03 26.05
C ILE A 68 -23.56 13.47 26.77
N HIS A 69 -23.76 13.79 28.04
CA HIS A 69 -22.93 14.15 29.19
C HIS A 69 -21.39 14.13 29.19
N GLU A 70 -20.87 15.29 29.61
CA GLU A 70 -19.92 15.52 30.72
C GLU A 70 -19.53 14.30 31.57
N VAL A 71 -18.23 13.96 31.55
CA VAL A 71 -17.52 13.35 32.68
C VAL A 71 -16.13 14.00 32.80
N TYR A 72 -15.97 14.75 33.88
CA TYR A 72 -14.74 15.09 34.61
C TYR A 72 -13.41 15.29 33.85
N HIS A 73 -13.00 16.57 33.81
CA HIS A 73 -11.62 17.00 33.57
C HIS A 73 -10.73 16.71 34.79
N GLY A 74 -9.74 15.83 34.61
CA GLY A 74 -8.51 15.81 35.40
C GLY A 74 -7.33 16.06 34.45
N PRO A 75 -6.30 16.84 34.84
CA PRO A 75 -5.15 17.06 33.99
C PRO A 75 -4.41 15.73 33.77
N LEU A 76 -4.21 15.36 32.50
CA LEU A 76 -3.33 14.26 32.13
C LEU A 76 -1.91 14.55 32.64
N PRO A 77 -1.18 13.55 33.16
CA PRO A 77 0.14 13.77 33.74
C PRO A 77 1.12 14.29 32.68
N PHE A 78 1.74 15.41 33.02
CA PHE A 78 2.86 16.05 32.34
C PHE A 78 4.01 15.04 32.18
N ILE A 79 4.29 14.63 30.93
CA ILE A 79 5.53 13.92 30.60
C ILE A 79 6.63 14.98 30.56
N PRO A 80 7.71 14.88 31.35
CA PRO A 80 8.78 15.86 31.33
C PRO A 80 9.46 15.84 29.96
N THR A 81 9.49 17.00 29.31
CA THR A 81 10.38 17.29 28.18
C THR A 81 11.82 17.19 28.66
N SER A 82 12.48 16.06 28.39
CA SER A 82 13.92 15.93 28.64
C SER A 82 14.70 16.60 27.51
N GLU A 83 15.32 17.72 27.88
CA GLU A 83 16.64 18.22 27.49
C GLU A 83 17.16 17.96 26.06
N ALA A 84 17.49 19.09 25.42
CA ALA A 84 18.25 19.18 24.18
C ALA A 84 19.46 18.23 24.18
N SER A 85 19.40 17.23 23.30
CA SER A 85 20.49 16.27 23.13
C SER A 85 21.65 16.97 22.43
N GLN A 86 22.74 17.13 23.18
CA GLN A 86 24.05 17.46 22.68
C GLN A 86 24.45 16.46 21.59
N THR A 87 24.98 16.99 20.49
CA THR A 87 25.59 16.24 19.38
C THR A 87 26.64 15.27 19.91
N THR A 88 26.24 14.02 20.11
CA THR A 88 27.14 12.89 20.31
C THR A 88 27.30 12.20 18.96
N SER A 89 28.55 12.05 18.52
CA SER A 89 28.92 11.28 17.34
C SER A 89 28.28 9.90 17.42
N LEU A 90 27.31 9.63 16.54
CA LEU A 90 26.57 8.37 16.52
C LEU A 90 27.54 7.22 16.21
N SER A 91 27.83 6.42 17.23
CA SER A 91 28.31 5.06 17.05
C SER A 91 27.38 4.29 16.09
N PRO A 92 27.88 3.31 15.33
CA PRO A 92 27.00 2.37 14.63
C PRO A 92 26.04 1.79 15.67
N SER A 93 24.73 1.95 15.44
CA SER A 93 23.72 1.39 16.34
C SER A 93 23.96 -0.11 16.43
N SER A 94 24.19 -0.62 17.64
CA SER A 94 24.39 -2.05 17.87
C SER A 94 23.27 -2.85 17.20
N PRO A 95 23.59 -4.03 16.61
CA PRO A 95 22.57 -4.92 16.06
C PRO A 95 21.49 -5.21 17.11
N ILE A 96 20.23 -5.21 16.70
CA ILE A 96 19.12 -5.55 17.61
C ILE A 96 19.20 -7.03 17.99
N THR A 97 18.95 -7.35 19.25
CA THR A 97 18.94 -8.72 19.78
C THR A 97 17.52 -9.31 19.80
N PHE A 98 17.41 -10.64 19.96
CA PHE A 98 16.11 -11.30 20.07
C PHE A 98 15.34 -10.81 21.30
N GLN A 99 16.03 -10.68 22.44
CA GLN A 99 15.43 -10.19 23.68
C GLN A 99 14.88 -8.76 23.52
N GLU A 100 15.59 -7.87 22.82
CA GLU A 100 15.10 -6.52 22.54
C GLU A 100 13.85 -6.54 21.63
N LEU A 101 13.82 -7.40 20.60
CA LEU A 101 12.61 -7.56 19.77
C LEU A 101 11.40 -8.00 20.60
N VAL A 102 11.58 -8.97 21.49
CA VAL A 102 10.51 -9.46 22.37
C VAL A 102 10.05 -8.37 23.35
N LEU A 103 10.98 -7.68 24.01
CA LEU A 103 10.66 -6.60 24.94
C LEU A 103 9.95 -5.41 24.25
N ASN A 104 10.39 -5.05 23.04
CA ASN A 104 9.75 -4.01 22.27
C ASN A 104 8.36 -4.44 21.78
N THR A 105 8.19 -5.72 21.43
CA THR A 105 6.87 -6.29 21.10
C THR A 105 5.94 -6.18 22.30
N GLN A 106 6.36 -6.63 23.49
CA GLN A 106 5.57 -6.53 24.72
C GLN A 106 5.19 -5.09 25.08
N SER A 107 6.14 -4.16 24.91
CA SER A 107 5.91 -2.73 25.13
C SER A 107 4.88 -2.17 24.15
N PHE A 108 4.98 -2.55 22.87
CA PHE A 108 4.00 -2.18 21.84
C PHE A 108 2.60 -2.75 22.17
N GLU A 109 2.54 -4.01 22.63
CA GLU A 109 1.30 -4.70 22.97
C GLU A 109 0.59 -4.21 24.21
N THR A 110 1.25 -3.39 25.03
CA THR A 110 0.59 -2.69 26.15
C THR A 110 -0.54 -1.79 25.65
N TYR A 111 -0.41 -1.26 24.43
CA TYR A 111 -1.40 -0.37 23.81
C TYR A 111 -2.09 -1.00 22.61
N HIS A 112 -1.42 -1.94 21.92
CA HIS A 112 -1.95 -2.55 20.70
C HIS A 112 -1.59 -4.04 20.60
N PRO A 113 -2.51 -4.97 20.95
CA PRO A 113 -2.24 -6.40 20.83
C PRO A 113 -2.11 -6.80 19.36
N LEU A 114 -1.13 -7.66 19.05
CA LEU A 114 -0.99 -8.18 17.70
C LEU A 114 -2.25 -9.00 17.32
N PRO A 115 -2.91 -8.68 16.20
CA PRO A 115 -4.13 -9.36 15.76
C PRO A 115 -4.03 -10.88 15.54
N THR A 116 -2.84 -11.41 15.29
CA THR A 116 -2.60 -12.85 15.03
C THR A 116 -1.47 -13.42 15.89
N ALA A 117 -1.51 -14.73 16.12
CA ALA A 117 -0.61 -15.43 17.05
C ALA A 117 0.43 -16.32 16.35
N ASP A 118 0.06 -17.01 15.27
CA ASP A 118 0.93 -18.03 14.64
C ASP A 118 2.15 -17.42 13.93
N ASN A 119 2.04 -16.17 13.46
CA ASN A 119 3.08 -15.46 12.72
C ASN A 119 4.00 -14.62 13.63
N ARG A 120 3.94 -14.82 14.95
CA ARG A 120 4.81 -14.12 15.90
C ARG A 120 6.17 -14.77 15.99
N ILE A 121 7.23 -13.97 16.10
CA ILE A 121 8.60 -14.50 16.19
C ILE A 121 8.76 -15.46 17.38
N GLU A 122 8.13 -15.17 18.53
CA GLU A 122 8.17 -16.02 19.72
C GLU A 122 7.46 -17.35 19.51
N THR A 123 6.33 -17.33 18.78
CA THR A 123 5.57 -18.53 18.42
C THR A 123 6.39 -19.45 17.51
N LEU A 124 7.08 -18.87 16.51
CA LEU A 124 7.94 -19.65 15.61
C LEU A 124 9.08 -20.35 16.36
N ILE A 125 9.74 -19.66 17.30
CA ILE A 125 10.78 -20.27 18.15
C ILE A 125 10.20 -21.38 19.02
N ALA A 126 9.08 -21.11 19.71
CA ALA A 126 8.45 -22.08 20.60
C ALA A 126 8.00 -23.36 19.88
N GLN A 127 7.64 -23.26 18.60
CA GLN A 127 7.26 -24.40 17.76
C GLN A 127 8.45 -25.05 17.02
N GLY A 128 9.68 -24.53 17.19
CA GLY A 128 10.86 -25.03 16.47
C GLY A 128 10.83 -24.77 14.96
N LEU A 129 10.05 -23.77 14.51
CA LEU A 129 9.90 -23.38 13.10
C LEU A 129 10.94 -22.35 12.64
N ALA A 130 11.67 -21.74 13.58
CA ALA A 130 12.77 -20.84 13.31
C ALA A 130 13.81 -20.91 14.45
N LEU A 131 15.02 -20.43 14.20
CA LEU A 131 16.04 -20.21 15.23
C LEU A 131 16.12 -18.72 15.60
N GLU A 132 16.43 -18.41 16.86
CA GLU A 132 16.55 -17.01 17.32
C GLU A 132 17.56 -16.21 16.47
N GLN A 133 18.66 -16.85 16.10
CA GLN A 133 19.71 -16.24 15.27
C GLN A 133 19.20 -15.87 13.87
N GLU A 134 18.27 -16.65 13.30
CA GLU A 134 17.64 -16.37 12.01
C GLU A 134 16.77 -15.12 12.12
N ILE A 135 15.90 -15.05 13.14
CA ILE A 135 15.05 -13.88 13.40
C ILE A 135 15.89 -12.61 13.63
N VAL A 136 16.97 -12.72 14.40
CA VAL A 136 17.89 -11.60 14.65
C VAL A 136 18.56 -11.16 13.36
N ALA A 137 19.03 -12.09 12.52
CA ALA A 137 19.62 -11.76 11.24
C ALA A 137 18.60 -11.07 10.32
N GLN A 138 17.37 -11.59 10.25
CA GLN A 138 16.27 -11.01 9.48
C GLN A 138 15.96 -9.57 9.93
N ALA A 139 15.77 -9.35 11.23
CA ALA A 139 15.52 -8.02 11.79
C ALA A 139 16.64 -7.02 11.48
N ASN A 140 17.89 -7.45 11.60
CA ASN A 140 19.05 -6.61 11.33
C ASN A 140 19.29 -6.35 9.84
N GLN A 141 18.78 -7.20 8.96
CA GLN A 141 18.85 -7.05 7.51
C GLN A 141 17.61 -6.36 6.92
N THR A 142 16.56 -6.10 7.71
CA THR A 142 15.45 -5.24 7.31
C THR A 142 15.95 -3.83 7.04
N ARG A 143 15.62 -3.30 5.85
CA ARG A 143 16.10 -1.99 5.40
C ARG A 143 15.07 -1.21 4.59
N PRO A 144 15.06 0.13 4.68
CA PRO A 144 14.35 0.94 3.72
C PRO A 144 15.04 0.86 2.35
N ILE A 145 14.26 0.95 1.28
CA ILE A 145 14.75 1.02 -0.11
C ILE A 145 14.20 2.27 -0.79
N LEU A 146 15.05 2.99 -1.53
CA LEU A 146 14.68 4.22 -2.26
C LEU A 146 15.46 4.34 -3.57
N HIS A 147 14.88 5.07 -4.51
CA HIS A 147 15.60 5.58 -5.68
C HIS A 147 16.41 6.84 -5.31
N GLU A 148 17.62 7.02 -5.86
CA GLU A 148 18.48 8.16 -5.52
C GLU A 148 17.87 9.52 -5.85
N ASN A 149 17.11 9.62 -6.95
CA ASN A 149 16.37 10.85 -7.28
C ASN A 149 15.39 11.26 -6.16
N VAL A 150 14.83 10.28 -5.43
CA VAL A 150 13.93 10.57 -4.30
C VAL A 150 14.72 11.12 -3.11
N VAL A 151 15.95 10.67 -2.91
CA VAL A 151 16.85 11.23 -1.88
C VAL A 151 17.14 12.71 -2.17
N GLN A 152 17.36 13.05 -3.45
CA GLN A 152 17.50 14.46 -3.86
C GLN A 152 16.20 15.26 -3.65
N LEU A 153 15.05 14.69 -4.05
CA LEU A 153 13.74 15.31 -3.81
C LEU A 153 13.50 15.59 -2.32
N MET A 154 13.91 14.69 -1.43
CA MET A 154 13.78 14.87 0.02
C MET A 154 14.63 16.06 0.52
N ASP A 155 15.82 16.28 -0.04
CA ASP A 155 16.64 17.46 0.29
C ASP A 155 15.98 18.75 -0.23
N ASP A 156 15.54 18.74 -1.49
CA ASP A 156 14.83 19.85 -2.12
C ASP A 156 13.55 20.20 -1.36
N PHE A 157 12.82 19.19 -0.89
CA PHE A 157 11.63 19.33 -0.05
C PHE A 157 11.95 20.00 1.29
N LEU A 158 13.01 19.57 1.97
CA LEU A 158 13.41 20.19 3.24
C LEU A 158 13.79 21.66 3.04
N ASN A 159 14.53 21.97 1.98
CA ASN A 159 14.88 23.34 1.62
C ASN A 159 13.64 24.17 1.31
N TYR A 160 12.71 23.61 0.54
CA TYR A 160 11.41 24.23 0.25
C TYR A 160 10.62 24.54 1.53
N LYS A 161 10.47 23.55 2.42
CA LYS A 161 9.68 23.69 3.65
C LYS A 161 10.31 24.65 4.66
N LYS A 162 11.64 24.72 4.74
CA LYS A 162 12.35 25.72 5.55
C LYS A 162 12.11 27.15 5.05
N GLN A 163 11.92 27.35 3.75
CA GLN A 163 11.73 28.68 3.17
C GLN A 163 10.26 29.10 3.07
N PHE A 164 9.38 28.18 2.68
CA PHE A 164 8.00 28.48 2.29
C PHE A 164 6.95 27.74 3.11
N GLY A 165 7.35 26.84 4.01
CA GLY A 165 6.42 26.12 4.88
C GLY A 165 5.72 27.04 5.87
N SER A 166 4.68 26.51 6.53
CA SER A 166 4.03 27.18 7.65
C SER A 166 5.01 27.42 8.80
N SER A 167 4.62 28.24 9.79
CA SER A 167 5.43 28.40 11.01
C SER A 167 5.67 27.08 11.75
N VAL A 168 4.70 26.15 11.71
CA VAL A 168 4.80 24.81 12.28
C VAL A 168 5.81 23.95 11.53
N GLU A 169 5.74 23.95 10.20
CA GLU A 169 6.66 23.20 9.33
C GLU A 169 8.09 23.73 9.46
N GLN A 170 8.28 25.03 9.36
CA GLN A 170 9.59 25.66 9.49
C GLN A 170 10.24 25.31 10.83
N ALA A 171 9.47 25.32 11.93
CA ALA A 171 9.96 24.94 13.25
C ALA A 171 10.41 23.47 13.30
N LEU A 172 9.62 22.55 12.74
CA LEU A 172 9.97 21.13 12.73
C LEU A 172 11.20 20.84 11.85
N TYR A 173 11.26 21.43 10.66
CA TYR A 173 12.28 21.12 9.67
C TYR A 173 13.58 21.91 9.85
N ALA A 174 13.63 22.90 10.74
CA ALA A 174 14.76 23.83 10.91
C ALA A 174 16.14 23.15 10.91
N THR A 175 16.26 22.02 11.61
CA THR A 175 17.51 21.25 11.73
C THR A 175 17.45 19.86 11.11
N MET A 176 16.33 19.52 10.45
CA MET A 176 16.13 18.20 9.88
C MET A 176 16.98 18.03 8.61
N ASN A 177 17.65 16.88 8.52
CA ASN A 177 18.35 16.41 7.33
C ASN A 177 17.59 15.23 6.70
N VAL A 178 18.04 14.75 5.53
CA VAL A 178 17.37 13.67 4.80
C VAL A 178 17.29 12.36 5.61
N GLN A 179 18.33 12.02 6.39
CA GLN A 179 18.30 10.81 7.23
C GLN A 179 17.21 10.89 8.30
N ALA A 180 17.13 12.02 9.01
CA ALA A 180 16.09 12.27 10.00
C ALA A 180 14.70 12.32 9.38
N LEU A 181 14.56 12.84 8.15
CA LEU A 181 13.31 12.78 7.41
C LEU A 181 12.92 11.34 7.09
N ILE A 182 13.84 10.50 6.61
CA ILE A 182 13.56 9.07 6.33
C ILE A 182 13.12 8.33 7.59
N ASP A 183 13.83 8.52 8.72
CA ASP A 183 13.43 7.91 9.99
C ASP A 183 12.03 8.38 10.43
N ARG A 184 11.74 9.66 10.23
CA ARG A 184 10.41 10.23 10.46
C ARG A 184 9.36 9.61 9.55
N LEU A 185 9.63 9.47 8.26
CA LEU A 185 8.73 8.83 7.30
C LEU A 185 8.47 7.37 7.64
N LEU A 186 9.38 6.66 8.32
CA LEU A 186 9.14 5.30 8.81
C LEU A 186 8.26 5.29 10.07
N ILE A 187 8.51 6.18 11.02
CA ILE A 187 7.97 6.11 12.39
C ILE A 187 6.66 6.87 12.56
N LYS A 188 6.52 8.06 11.94
CA LYS A 188 5.43 9.00 12.26
C LYS A 188 4.13 8.72 11.49
N ARG A 189 3.78 7.44 11.33
CA ARG A 189 2.54 6.99 10.68
C ARG A 189 1.51 6.49 11.70
N PRO A 190 0.20 6.55 11.43
CA PRO A 190 -0.79 5.79 12.18
C PRO A 190 -0.62 4.28 11.94
N LEU A 191 -1.29 3.45 12.75
CA LEU A 191 -1.28 1.99 12.54
C LEU A 191 -2.06 1.63 11.27
N ALA A 192 -3.24 2.22 11.10
CA ALA A 192 -4.06 2.06 9.91
C ALA A 192 -4.49 3.41 9.33
N PHE A 193 -4.57 3.48 8.01
CA PHE A 193 -5.02 4.64 7.24
C PHE A 193 -5.56 4.17 5.89
N LEU A 194 -6.86 4.30 5.67
CA LEU A 194 -7.55 3.71 4.51
C LEU A 194 -8.76 4.55 4.07
N LEU A 195 -9.31 4.21 2.91
CA LEU A 195 -10.51 4.79 2.31
C LEU A 195 -10.33 6.23 1.79
N PRO A 196 -11.26 6.74 0.96
CA PRO A 196 -11.24 8.13 0.51
C PRO A 196 -11.43 9.12 1.67
N SER A 197 -12.06 8.69 2.76
CA SER A 197 -12.32 9.53 3.95
C SER A 197 -11.12 9.69 4.87
N ASP A 198 -9.97 9.05 4.58
CA ASP A 198 -8.82 8.97 5.49
C ASP A 198 -9.22 8.40 6.85
N SER A 199 -9.90 7.25 6.86
CA SER A 199 -10.22 6.56 8.09
C SER A 199 -8.96 6.00 8.72
N TYR A 200 -8.73 6.28 10.01
CA TYR A 200 -7.48 5.95 10.68
C TYR A 200 -7.63 5.24 12.02
N LEU A 201 -6.57 4.53 12.41
CA LEU A 201 -6.28 4.08 13.77
C LEU A 201 -4.88 4.59 14.15
N LEU A 202 -4.79 5.44 15.18
CA LEU A 202 -3.54 6.04 15.62
C LEU A 202 -2.65 5.04 16.39
N ARG A 203 -1.39 5.43 16.65
CA ARG A 203 -0.38 4.57 17.31
C ARG A 203 -0.67 4.25 18.77
N ASP A 204 -1.61 4.96 19.40
CA ASP A 204 -2.09 4.64 20.74
C ASP A 204 -3.02 3.41 20.77
N GLY A 205 -3.34 2.85 19.60
CA GLY A 205 -4.19 1.67 19.43
C GLY A 205 -5.67 1.90 19.73
N GLN A 206 -6.06 3.13 20.07
CA GLN A 206 -7.40 3.45 20.57
C GLN A 206 -8.06 4.57 19.77
N THR A 207 -7.32 5.62 19.45
CA THR A 207 -7.87 6.78 18.76
C THR A 207 -8.18 6.45 17.31
N ARG A 208 -9.44 6.62 16.95
CA ARG A 208 -9.99 6.38 15.61
C ARG A 208 -10.69 7.63 15.10
N GLY A 209 -10.72 7.82 13.80
CA GLY A 209 -11.42 8.94 13.19
C GLY A 209 -11.35 8.90 11.66
N ASN A 210 -11.72 10.02 11.05
CA ASN A 210 -11.65 10.25 9.61
C ASN A 210 -11.27 11.71 9.33
N GLY A 211 -10.57 11.94 8.21
CA GLY A 211 -10.15 13.28 7.77
C GLY A 211 -9.17 13.99 8.70
N GLN A 212 -9.11 15.32 8.61
CA GLN A 212 -8.27 16.22 9.41
C GLN A 212 -6.76 16.13 9.17
N PHE A 213 -6.27 15.11 8.45
CA PHE A 213 -4.87 15.03 8.03
C PHE A 213 -4.45 16.17 7.09
N GLU A 214 -5.40 16.81 6.40
CA GLU A 214 -5.17 18.04 5.63
C GLU A 214 -4.74 19.25 6.47
N THR A 215 -4.96 19.20 7.79
CA THR A 215 -4.57 20.29 8.71
C THR A 215 -3.18 20.10 9.29
N ILE A 216 -2.60 18.90 9.23
CA ILE A 216 -1.31 18.57 9.82
C ILE A 216 -0.20 19.37 9.13
N GLY A 217 0.58 20.11 9.91
CA GLY A 217 1.60 21.02 9.42
C GLY A 217 1.07 22.41 9.05
N THR A 218 -0.20 22.72 9.35
CA THR A 218 -0.73 24.09 9.24
C THR A 218 -0.86 24.73 10.62
N GLU A 219 -1.11 26.03 10.68
CA GLU A 219 -1.40 26.77 11.92
C GLU A 219 -2.70 26.30 12.60
N THR A 220 -3.51 25.52 11.91
CA THR A 220 -4.80 25.00 12.40
C THR A 220 -4.74 23.56 12.87
N GLU A 221 -3.56 22.92 12.85
CA GLU A 221 -3.39 21.55 13.34
C GLU A 221 -3.82 21.42 14.81
N LYS A 222 -4.34 20.25 15.17
CA LYS A 222 -4.86 20.00 16.53
C LYS A 222 -4.49 18.60 16.99
N ALA A 223 -4.04 18.50 18.25
CA ALA A 223 -3.81 17.21 18.89
C ALA A 223 -5.08 16.33 18.83
N PRO A 224 -4.93 15.01 18.58
CA PRO A 224 -3.66 14.27 18.44
C PRO A 224 -3.06 14.31 17.01
N LEU A 225 -3.70 14.96 16.05
CA LEU A 225 -3.25 15.06 14.65
C LEU A 225 -2.40 16.32 14.44
N THR A 226 -1.13 16.23 14.84
CA THR A 226 -0.15 17.31 14.67
C THR A 226 1.06 16.82 13.90
N LEU A 227 1.79 17.75 13.28
CA LEU A 227 3.00 17.44 12.51
C LEU A 227 4.06 16.79 13.41
N ASN A 228 4.12 17.13 14.70
CA ASN A 228 5.05 16.46 15.60
C ASN A 228 4.81 14.94 15.69
N GLU A 229 3.54 14.51 15.60
CA GLU A 229 3.16 13.11 15.79
C GLU A 229 2.87 12.34 14.51
N TYR A 230 2.39 12.99 13.45
CA TYR A 230 1.94 12.31 12.24
C TYR A 230 2.45 13.00 10.98
N LEU A 231 2.48 12.25 9.88
CA LEU A 231 2.85 12.77 8.58
C LEU A 231 1.81 13.77 8.05
N SER A 232 2.27 14.89 7.51
CA SER A 232 1.42 15.75 6.68
C SER A 232 1.17 15.10 5.30
N TYR A 233 0.18 15.60 4.57
CA TYR A 233 -0.08 15.15 3.19
C TYR A 233 1.11 15.33 2.24
N ASP A 234 1.98 16.29 2.51
CA ASP A 234 3.19 16.51 1.73
C ASP A 234 4.26 15.47 2.07
N GLU A 235 4.42 15.10 3.34
CA GLU A 235 5.30 14.00 3.75
C GLU A 235 4.80 12.64 3.26
N MET A 236 3.48 12.43 3.18
CA MET A 236 2.90 11.21 2.62
C MET A 236 3.30 10.99 1.16
N GLN A 237 3.44 12.06 0.36
CA GLN A 237 3.88 11.96 -1.04
C GLN A 237 5.32 11.43 -1.14
N LEU A 238 6.21 11.87 -0.25
CA LEU A 238 7.57 11.34 -0.15
C LEU A 238 7.59 9.90 0.37
N SER A 239 6.77 9.63 1.39
CA SER A 239 6.61 8.31 2.00
C SER A 239 6.14 7.26 0.99
N ALA A 240 5.38 7.65 -0.04
CA ALA A 240 4.90 6.76 -1.10
C ALA A 240 6.03 6.20 -2.00
N PHE A 241 7.23 6.77 -1.95
CA PHE A 241 8.40 6.21 -2.64
C PHE A 241 9.22 5.26 -1.77
N LEU A 242 9.05 5.34 -0.44
CA LEU A 242 9.85 4.61 0.54
C LEU A 242 9.33 3.17 0.71
N GLY A 243 10.04 2.23 0.10
CA GLY A 243 9.79 0.80 0.30
C GLY A 243 10.52 0.26 1.53
N VAL A 244 10.08 -0.89 2.04
CA VAL A 244 10.78 -1.62 3.12
C VAL A 244 10.99 -3.07 2.69
N SER A 245 12.25 -3.50 2.66
CA SER A 245 12.67 -4.86 2.28
C SER A 245 13.08 -5.65 3.52
N THR A 246 12.47 -6.81 3.71
CA THR A 246 12.63 -7.62 4.92
C THR A 246 12.77 -9.09 4.59
N PRO A 247 13.92 -9.70 4.92
CA PRO A 247 13.98 -11.15 5.10
C PRO A 247 12.98 -11.57 6.18
N THR A 248 12.16 -12.58 5.91
CA THR A 248 11.07 -12.98 6.82
C THR A 248 10.80 -14.48 6.72
N HIS A 249 10.22 -15.05 7.77
CA HIS A 249 9.58 -16.35 7.70
C HIS A 249 8.14 -16.22 7.25
N PHE A 250 7.71 -17.15 6.41
CA PHE A 250 6.30 -17.32 6.07
C PHE A 250 5.72 -18.50 6.85
N ILE A 251 4.49 -18.33 7.33
CA ILE A 251 3.73 -19.38 8.03
C ILE A 251 2.65 -20.02 7.15
N ASN A 252 2.33 -19.39 6.02
CA ASN A 252 1.43 -19.90 4.99
C ASN A 252 1.77 -19.27 3.64
N ASN A 253 1.02 -19.63 2.60
CA ASN A 253 1.33 -19.22 1.24
C ASN A 253 1.00 -17.74 0.89
N GLY A 254 0.37 -16.99 1.79
CA GLY A 254 0.02 -15.58 1.57
C GLY A 254 -1.28 -15.35 0.81
N ALA A 255 -2.15 -16.35 0.69
CA ALA A 255 -3.48 -16.14 0.11
C ALA A 255 -4.28 -15.04 0.84
N ARG A 256 -5.14 -14.33 0.12
CA ARG A 256 -5.91 -13.17 0.64
C ARG A 256 -6.70 -13.46 1.92
N ASN A 257 -7.17 -14.70 2.08
CA ASN A 257 -7.97 -15.17 3.22
C ASN A 257 -7.16 -16.00 4.23
N ASN A 258 -5.83 -15.91 4.24
CA ASN A 258 -4.98 -16.74 5.11
C ASN A 258 -5.18 -16.45 6.61
N ARG A 259 -5.57 -15.21 6.96
CA ARG A 259 -6.00 -14.78 8.32
C ARG A 259 -5.04 -15.13 9.46
N GLY A 260 -3.77 -15.33 9.16
CA GLY A 260 -2.73 -15.58 10.15
C GLY A 260 -2.72 -17.01 10.67
N ILE A 261 -3.28 -17.94 9.90
CA ILE A 261 -3.34 -19.35 10.24
C ILE A 261 -2.14 -20.05 9.60
N ALA A 262 -1.32 -20.73 10.41
CA ALA A 262 -0.21 -21.51 9.90
C ALA A 262 -0.70 -22.68 9.01
N SER A 263 0.04 -22.97 7.96
CA SER A 263 -0.23 -24.10 7.06
C SER A 263 0.95 -25.07 7.04
N SER A 264 0.82 -26.18 6.31
CA SER A 264 1.92 -27.13 6.16
C SER A 264 3.12 -26.48 5.45
N SER A 265 4.34 -26.73 5.93
CA SER A 265 5.58 -26.27 5.29
C SER A 265 5.80 -26.80 3.87
N GLN A 266 4.99 -27.74 3.40
CA GLN A 266 5.00 -28.22 2.02
C GLN A 266 4.21 -27.33 1.07
N SER A 267 3.27 -26.50 1.57
CA SER A 267 2.42 -25.64 0.72
C SER A 267 2.99 -24.24 0.48
N HIS A 268 4.07 -23.86 1.15
CA HIS A 268 4.68 -22.55 1.03
C HIS A 268 6.21 -22.59 1.17
N GLU A 269 6.88 -21.53 0.74
CA GLU A 269 8.28 -21.32 1.14
C GLU A 269 8.35 -20.97 2.63
N ASN A 270 9.34 -21.51 3.34
CA ASN A 270 9.47 -21.25 4.78
C ASN A 270 10.01 -19.85 5.07
N SER A 271 10.78 -19.28 4.14
CA SER A 271 11.36 -17.95 4.25
C SER A 271 11.61 -17.34 2.88
N GLY A 272 11.76 -16.02 2.86
CA GLY A 272 12.09 -15.25 1.66
C GLY A 272 12.27 -13.78 1.99
N ILE A 273 12.24 -12.93 0.97
CA ILE A 273 12.25 -11.49 1.11
C ILE A 273 10.83 -10.98 0.82
N TYR A 274 10.27 -10.19 1.73
CA TYR A 274 8.99 -9.53 1.52
C TYR A 274 9.17 -8.02 1.52
N VAL A 275 8.73 -7.37 0.44
CA VAL A 275 8.96 -5.95 0.19
C VAL A 275 7.63 -5.21 0.16
N GLY A 276 7.45 -4.27 1.08
CA GLY A 276 6.30 -3.36 1.09
C GLY A 276 6.53 -2.20 0.13
N LEU A 277 5.65 -2.02 -0.85
CA LEU A 277 5.76 -1.00 -1.90
C LEU A 277 4.44 -0.24 -2.07
N VAL A 278 4.50 1.06 -2.35
CA VAL A 278 3.31 1.91 -2.45
C VAL A 278 3.05 2.29 -3.91
N GLY A 279 1.85 1.99 -4.40
CA GLY A 279 1.38 2.41 -5.72
C GLY A 279 0.85 3.85 -5.74
N ALA A 280 0.51 4.36 -6.93
CA ALA A 280 -0.11 5.68 -7.05
C ALA A 280 -1.54 5.67 -6.46
N ARG A 281 -1.84 6.62 -5.57
CA ARG A 281 -3.16 6.75 -4.92
C ARG A 281 -3.98 7.87 -5.54
N PHE A 282 -5.08 7.52 -6.20
CA PHE A 282 -6.03 8.47 -6.82
C PHE A 282 -7.39 8.53 -6.11
N GLU A 283 -7.52 7.92 -4.94
CA GLU A 283 -8.80 7.79 -4.24
C GLU A 283 -9.27 9.11 -3.58
N ARG A 284 -8.34 10.04 -3.32
CA ARG A 284 -8.60 11.35 -2.71
C ARG A 284 -8.33 12.47 -3.72
N PRO A 285 -9.36 13.20 -4.19
CA PRO A 285 -9.18 14.30 -5.12
C PRO A 285 -8.22 15.38 -4.60
N GLU A 286 -7.39 15.90 -5.49
CA GLU A 286 -6.44 16.99 -5.22
C GLU A 286 -5.41 16.70 -4.10
N ARG A 287 -5.13 15.42 -3.84
CA ARG A 287 -4.15 14.96 -2.84
C ARG A 287 -3.30 13.82 -3.41
N MET A 288 -2.11 13.61 -2.84
CA MET A 288 -1.19 12.55 -3.26
C MET A 288 -0.87 12.64 -4.76
N GLU A 289 -0.72 11.50 -5.45
CA GLU A 289 -0.42 11.45 -6.89
C GLU A 289 -1.49 12.14 -7.77
N TRP A 290 -2.72 12.36 -7.27
CA TRP A 290 -3.73 13.14 -8.01
C TRP A 290 -3.20 14.51 -8.42
N GLN A 291 -2.46 15.20 -7.54
CA GLN A 291 -1.94 16.55 -7.79
C GLN A 291 -0.96 16.61 -8.98
N HIS A 292 -0.25 15.52 -9.24
CA HIS A 292 0.83 15.48 -10.24
C HIS A 292 0.41 14.80 -11.54
N MET A 293 -0.56 13.88 -11.47
CA MET A 293 -0.85 12.96 -12.57
C MET A 293 -2.28 13.10 -13.11
N LEU A 294 -3.24 13.51 -12.29
CA LEU A 294 -4.60 13.73 -12.77
C LEU A 294 -4.82 15.18 -13.16
N ILE A 295 -5.41 15.35 -14.33
CA ILE A 295 -5.64 16.65 -14.94
C ILE A 295 -7.15 16.87 -15.00
N THR A 296 -7.66 17.77 -14.17
CA THR A 296 -9.09 18.11 -14.11
C THR A 296 -9.31 19.59 -14.31
N ALA A 297 -10.49 19.97 -14.80
CA ALA A 297 -10.85 21.38 -14.99
C ALA A 297 -10.84 22.19 -13.68
N ALA A 298 -11.15 21.54 -12.55
CA ALA A 298 -11.18 22.20 -11.25
C ALA A 298 -9.78 22.44 -10.65
N GLN A 299 -8.85 21.50 -10.85
CA GLN A 299 -7.49 21.58 -10.28
C GLN A 299 -6.51 22.28 -11.23
N ASN A 300 -6.49 21.88 -12.50
CA ASN A 300 -5.42 22.21 -13.44
C ASN A 300 -5.70 23.51 -14.18
N THR A 301 -5.67 24.62 -13.44
CA THR A 301 -5.86 25.98 -13.95
C THR A 301 -4.58 26.80 -13.80
N THR A 302 -4.42 27.84 -14.61
CA THR A 302 -3.28 28.76 -14.52
C THR A 302 -3.25 29.47 -13.16
N GLU A 303 -4.42 29.80 -12.61
CA GLU A 303 -4.58 30.46 -11.31
C GLU A 303 -4.09 29.57 -10.16
N LYS A 304 -4.29 28.25 -10.26
CA LYS A 304 -3.75 27.27 -9.30
C LYS A 304 -2.29 26.90 -9.59
N GLY A 305 -1.66 27.54 -10.58
CA GLY A 305 -0.24 27.40 -10.89
C GLY A 305 0.12 26.26 -11.83
N TYR A 306 -0.86 25.66 -12.52
CA TYR A 306 -0.62 24.67 -13.59
C TYR A 306 -0.38 25.35 -14.94
N GLY A 307 0.30 24.65 -15.84
CA GLY A 307 0.58 25.10 -17.20
C GLY A 307 1.99 24.69 -17.66
N THR A 308 2.12 24.21 -18.89
CA THR A 308 3.39 23.63 -19.37
C THR A 308 4.54 24.61 -19.45
N HIS A 309 4.25 25.89 -19.68
CA HIS A 309 5.26 26.94 -19.86
C HIS A 309 5.30 27.96 -18.72
N ASN A 310 4.25 28.00 -17.88
CA ASN A 310 4.04 29.07 -16.90
C ASN A 310 3.52 28.54 -15.56
N SER A 311 4.08 27.45 -15.03
CA SER A 311 3.80 27.10 -13.64
C SER A 311 4.34 28.22 -12.74
N ALA A 312 3.47 28.91 -12.01
CA ALA A 312 3.88 29.97 -11.08
C ALA A 312 4.12 29.42 -9.65
N HIS A 313 3.55 28.25 -9.32
CA HIS A 313 3.55 27.72 -7.96
C HIS A 313 4.87 27.03 -7.62
N PRO A 314 5.66 27.53 -6.65
CA PRO A 314 6.97 26.99 -6.32
C PRO A 314 6.97 25.48 -5.99
N TYR A 315 5.95 25.00 -5.26
CA TYR A 315 5.80 23.56 -4.97
C TYR A 315 5.60 22.69 -6.23
N LEU A 316 4.75 23.13 -7.18
CA LEU A 316 4.52 22.38 -8.42
C LEU A 316 5.77 22.36 -9.30
N LYS A 317 6.58 23.43 -9.28
CA LYS A 317 7.88 23.45 -9.96
C LYS A 317 8.85 22.42 -9.41
N LEU A 318 8.92 22.28 -8.08
CA LEU A 318 9.77 21.28 -7.43
C LEU A 318 9.41 19.88 -7.91
N TRP A 319 8.11 19.52 -7.87
CA TRP A 319 7.66 18.21 -8.32
C TRP A 319 7.78 17.99 -9.83
N SER A 320 7.50 19.03 -10.63
CA SER A 320 7.66 18.97 -12.08
C SER A 320 9.12 18.74 -12.48
N ALA A 321 10.06 19.40 -11.81
CA ALA A 321 11.49 19.20 -11.99
C ALA A 321 11.91 17.77 -11.61
N PHE A 322 11.43 17.28 -10.47
CA PHE A 322 11.69 15.91 -10.01
C PHE A 322 11.23 14.85 -11.02
N TYR A 323 10.00 14.96 -11.54
CA TYR A 323 9.49 14.03 -12.55
C TYR A 323 10.05 14.28 -13.96
N GLY A 324 10.77 15.38 -14.19
CA GLY A 324 11.25 15.77 -15.52
C GLY A 324 10.13 16.11 -16.51
N HIS A 325 8.93 16.41 -16.02
CA HIS A 325 7.73 16.59 -16.84
C HIS A 325 6.89 17.78 -16.35
N PRO A 326 6.39 18.63 -17.27
CA PRO A 326 5.50 19.72 -16.90
C PRO A 326 4.12 19.22 -16.45
N PHE A 327 3.45 20.01 -15.61
CA PHE A 327 2.07 19.78 -15.23
C PHE A 327 1.15 20.71 -16.02
N PRO A 328 0.37 20.19 -16.99
CA PRO A 328 -0.42 21.02 -17.90
C PRO A 328 -1.68 21.56 -17.22
N THR A 329 -2.25 22.60 -17.82
CA THR A 329 -3.65 22.97 -17.59
C THR A 329 -4.59 21.92 -18.21
N PHE A 330 -5.86 21.96 -17.81
CA PHE A 330 -6.88 21.12 -18.41
C PHE A 330 -7.08 21.41 -19.91
N GLU A 331 -7.04 22.69 -20.31
CA GLU A 331 -7.18 23.09 -21.72
C GLU A 331 -5.99 22.59 -22.57
N GLU A 332 -4.76 22.71 -22.06
CA GLU A 332 -3.57 22.17 -22.71
C GLU A 332 -3.69 20.65 -22.94
N ALA A 333 -4.19 19.91 -21.93
CA ALA A 333 -4.37 18.47 -22.04
C ALA A 333 -5.52 18.08 -22.98
N GLN A 334 -6.63 18.82 -22.95
CA GLN A 334 -7.79 18.57 -23.83
C GLN A 334 -7.46 18.81 -25.30
N ASN A 335 -6.60 19.79 -25.58
CA ASN A 335 -6.19 20.14 -26.94
C ASN A 335 -4.97 19.34 -27.43
N ASP A 336 -4.44 18.42 -26.62
CA ASP A 336 -3.34 17.55 -27.03
C ASP A 336 -3.79 16.50 -28.05
N GLY A 337 -3.25 16.61 -29.28
CA GLY A 337 -3.44 15.61 -30.33
C GLY A 337 -2.41 14.47 -30.32
N THR A 338 -1.42 14.50 -29.41
CA THR A 338 -0.30 13.56 -29.42
C THR A 338 -0.56 12.26 -28.67
N GLY A 339 -1.60 12.22 -27.83
CA GLY A 339 -1.97 11.05 -27.04
C GLY A 339 -1.15 10.90 -25.76
N LYS A 340 -0.46 11.96 -25.32
CA LYS A 340 0.34 11.97 -24.07
C LYS A 340 -0.55 11.88 -22.82
N PHE A 341 -1.79 12.35 -22.93
CA PHE A 341 -2.76 12.33 -21.85
C PHE A 341 -3.83 11.29 -22.11
N LEU A 342 -3.88 10.27 -21.26
CA LEU A 342 -4.90 9.24 -21.34
C LEU A 342 -6.22 9.80 -20.81
N ARG A 343 -7.22 9.93 -21.68
CA ARG A 343 -8.56 10.34 -21.27
C ARG A 343 -9.20 9.27 -20.37
N ILE A 344 -9.55 9.66 -19.15
CA ILE A 344 -10.24 8.80 -18.18
C ILE A 344 -11.74 8.92 -18.36
N ASP A 345 -12.24 10.16 -18.41
CA ASP A 345 -13.64 10.48 -18.65
C ASP A 345 -13.78 11.83 -19.39
N GLN A 346 -14.95 12.48 -19.32
CA GLN A 346 -15.18 13.75 -20.00
C GLN A 346 -14.35 14.92 -19.44
N ASN A 347 -14.01 14.87 -18.15
CA ASN A 347 -13.45 15.98 -17.37
C ASN A 347 -12.12 15.63 -16.68
N THR A 348 -11.57 14.44 -16.97
CA THR A 348 -10.36 13.93 -16.33
C THR A 348 -9.43 13.25 -17.33
N TYR A 349 -8.15 13.64 -17.29
CA TYR A 349 -7.07 12.94 -17.99
C TYR A 349 -6.01 12.46 -17.00
N LEU A 350 -5.28 11.42 -17.39
CA LEU A 350 -4.08 10.93 -16.71
C LEU A 350 -2.84 11.32 -17.53
N ASN A 351 -1.88 11.97 -16.88
CA ASN A 351 -0.55 12.22 -17.42
C ASN A 351 0.27 10.94 -17.42
N VAL A 352 0.32 10.28 -18.59
CA VAL A 352 0.95 8.96 -18.74
C VAL A 352 2.45 9.01 -18.42
N ALA A 353 3.14 10.07 -18.84
CA ALA A 353 4.58 10.21 -18.63
C ALA A 353 4.92 10.31 -17.14
N VAL A 354 4.22 11.18 -16.40
CA VAL A 354 4.40 11.34 -14.95
C VAL A 354 4.02 10.06 -14.20
N TYR A 355 2.95 9.37 -14.63
CA TYR A 355 2.56 8.09 -14.02
C TYR A 355 3.66 7.03 -14.19
N LYS A 356 4.23 6.88 -15.40
CA LYS A 356 5.30 5.91 -15.65
C LYS A 356 6.56 6.25 -14.86
N GLU A 357 6.92 7.53 -14.76
CA GLU A 357 8.06 7.95 -13.94
C GLU A 357 7.84 7.66 -12.46
N ARG A 358 6.66 7.98 -11.92
CA ARG A 358 6.27 7.61 -10.55
C ARG A 358 6.39 6.11 -10.30
N MET A 359 5.95 5.28 -11.25
CA MET A 359 6.04 3.83 -11.08
C MET A 359 7.48 3.34 -11.15
N ARG A 360 8.32 3.92 -12.02
CA ARG A 360 9.76 3.59 -12.11
C ARG A 360 10.45 3.76 -10.77
N LEU A 361 10.20 4.88 -10.10
CA LEU A 361 10.82 5.24 -8.81
C LEU A 361 10.53 4.28 -7.65
N VAL A 362 9.58 3.34 -7.80
CA VAL A 362 9.27 2.27 -6.83
C VAL A 362 9.61 0.88 -7.37
N ILE A 363 9.42 0.64 -8.67
CA ILE A 363 9.70 -0.66 -9.31
C ILE A 363 11.20 -0.90 -9.46
N GLU A 364 11.96 0.12 -9.85
CA GLU A 364 13.39 -0.02 -10.11
C GLU A 364 14.17 -0.36 -8.82
N PRO A 365 13.97 0.31 -7.67
CA PRO A 365 14.59 -0.11 -6.42
C PRO A 365 14.21 -1.53 -6.01
N PHE A 366 12.97 -1.97 -6.28
CA PHE A 366 12.54 -3.33 -5.97
C PHE A 366 13.29 -4.39 -6.78
N LEU A 367 13.44 -4.21 -8.09
CA LEU A 367 14.16 -5.17 -8.94
C LEU A 367 15.66 -5.21 -8.61
N ILE A 368 16.27 -4.05 -8.36
CA ILE A 368 17.69 -4.01 -7.97
C ILE A 368 17.89 -4.64 -6.59
N GLU A 369 17.00 -4.37 -5.63
CA GLU A 369 17.01 -5.03 -4.32
C GLU A 369 16.87 -6.54 -4.45
N ALA A 370 15.95 -7.04 -5.29
CA ALA A 370 15.76 -8.47 -5.52
C ALA A 370 17.02 -9.13 -6.07
N ASN A 371 17.66 -8.50 -7.07
CA ASN A 371 18.92 -8.96 -7.64
C ASN A 371 20.04 -8.99 -6.58
N GLN A 372 20.16 -7.94 -5.76
CA GLN A 372 21.17 -7.87 -4.71
C GLN A 372 20.93 -8.94 -3.63
N ARG A 373 19.69 -9.14 -3.18
CA ARG A 373 19.35 -10.17 -2.18
C ARG A 373 19.66 -11.59 -2.66
N ALA A 374 19.40 -11.85 -3.94
CA ALA A 374 19.72 -13.12 -4.57
C ALA A 374 21.24 -13.35 -4.65
N SER A 375 21.99 -12.33 -5.08
CA SER A 375 23.46 -12.34 -5.06
C SER A 375 24.01 -12.60 -3.66
N ASP A 376 23.55 -11.86 -2.65
CA ASP A 376 24.01 -11.97 -1.25
C ASP A 376 23.73 -13.36 -0.67
N SER A 377 22.68 -14.02 -1.16
CA SER A 377 22.26 -15.36 -0.73
C SER A 377 22.84 -16.49 -1.60
N ASN A 378 23.65 -16.17 -2.61
CA ASN A 378 24.16 -17.12 -3.62
C ASN A 378 23.04 -17.98 -4.24
N LYS A 379 21.93 -17.32 -4.62
CA LYS A 379 20.75 -17.94 -5.25
C LYS A 379 20.32 -17.13 -6.47
N MET A 380 19.46 -17.73 -7.29
CA MET A 380 18.66 -16.98 -8.26
C MET A 380 17.35 -16.53 -7.61
N ALA A 381 16.89 -15.32 -7.93
CA ALA A 381 15.60 -14.79 -7.49
C ALA A 381 14.46 -15.29 -8.37
N TYR A 382 13.38 -15.69 -7.70
CA TYR A 382 12.03 -15.73 -8.25
C TYR A 382 11.29 -14.50 -7.72
N VAL A 383 11.10 -13.50 -8.57
CA VAL A 383 10.48 -12.23 -8.19
C VAL A 383 8.97 -12.35 -8.35
N HIS A 384 8.24 -12.17 -7.26
CA HIS A 384 6.77 -12.09 -7.27
C HIS A 384 6.33 -10.63 -7.19
N ALA A 385 5.78 -10.13 -8.28
CA ALA A 385 5.37 -8.75 -8.47
C ALA A 385 3.84 -8.64 -8.48
N VAL A 386 3.28 -7.81 -7.59
CA VAL A 386 1.84 -7.51 -7.57
C VAL A 386 1.55 -6.15 -8.21
N GLY A 387 0.29 -5.94 -8.60
CA GLY A 387 -0.18 -4.65 -9.10
C GLY A 387 -0.18 -3.56 -8.01
N LEU A 388 0.69 -2.57 -8.13
CA LEU A 388 0.80 -1.45 -7.20
C LEU A 388 -0.21 -0.33 -7.57
N GLY A 389 -1.24 -0.13 -6.74
CA GLY A 389 -2.29 0.87 -7.02
C GLY A 389 -3.24 0.46 -8.16
N LEU A 390 -3.28 -0.83 -8.51
CA LEU A 390 -4.21 -1.39 -9.51
C LEU A 390 -5.54 -1.88 -8.90
N GLY A 391 -5.73 -1.71 -7.59
CA GLY A 391 -6.97 -2.00 -6.88
C GLY A 391 -7.88 -0.79 -6.78
N VAL A 392 -8.31 -0.45 -5.56
CA VAL A 392 -9.22 0.68 -5.30
C VAL A 392 -8.65 2.06 -5.69
N TRP A 393 -7.36 2.16 -5.96
CA TRP A 393 -6.71 3.39 -6.44
C TRP A 393 -6.65 3.51 -7.97
N GLN A 394 -7.09 2.49 -8.70
CA GLN A 394 -7.08 2.51 -10.16
C GLN A 394 -8.18 3.43 -10.71
N VAL A 395 -7.81 4.32 -11.63
CA VAL A 395 -8.72 5.16 -12.42
C VAL A 395 -8.87 4.67 -13.86
N SER A 396 -7.93 3.85 -14.36
CA SER A 396 -8.04 3.22 -15.69
C SER A 396 -7.43 1.82 -15.71
N PRO A 397 -8.07 0.85 -16.40
CA PRO A 397 -7.47 -0.46 -16.68
C PRO A 397 -6.10 -0.38 -17.36
N LYS A 398 -5.86 0.68 -18.14
CA LYS A 398 -4.58 0.91 -18.83
C LYS A 398 -3.39 1.12 -17.89
N GLN A 399 -3.61 1.47 -16.63
CA GLN A 399 -2.52 1.57 -15.65
C GLN A 399 -1.70 0.28 -15.52
N ALA A 400 -2.33 -0.89 -15.68
CA ALA A 400 -1.61 -2.17 -15.65
C ALA A 400 -0.61 -2.30 -16.82
N GLU A 401 -1.04 -1.94 -18.03
CA GLU A 401 -0.19 -1.92 -19.23
C GLU A 401 0.95 -0.90 -19.07
N LEU A 402 0.64 0.31 -18.61
CA LEU A 402 1.63 1.36 -18.38
C LEU A 402 2.68 0.97 -17.33
N MET A 403 2.28 0.21 -16.30
CA MET A 403 3.20 -0.34 -15.31
C MET A 403 4.09 -1.43 -15.91
N LEU A 404 3.55 -2.31 -16.74
CA LEU A 404 4.34 -3.34 -17.44
C LEU A 404 5.33 -2.75 -18.43
N ASP A 405 5.00 -1.62 -19.08
CA ASP A 405 5.97 -0.89 -19.88
C ASP A 405 7.17 -0.41 -19.06
N VAL A 406 6.93 0.01 -17.80
CA VAL A 406 8.00 0.44 -16.89
C VAL A 406 8.89 -0.75 -16.52
N TYR A 407 8.30 -1.91 -16.21
CA TYR A 407 9.06 -3.14 -16.01
C TYR A 407 9.91 -3.47 -17.25
N ALA A 408 9.32 -3.46 -18.44
CA ALA A 408 10.02 -3.78 -19.68
C ALA A 408 11.21 -2.82 -19.92
N ASP A 409 11.01 -1.52 -19.68
CA ASP A 409 12.07 -0.52 -19.81
C ASP A 409 13.22 -0.78 -18.83
N ILE A 410 12.92 -1.05 -17.55
CA ILE A 410 13.94 -1.36 -16.54
C ILE A 410 14.68 -2.66 -16.90
N LEU A 411 13.96 -3.73 -17.26
CA LEU A 411 14.57 -5.01 -17.66
C LEU A 411 15.48 -4.87 -18.88
N SER A 412 15.17 -3.96 -19.80
CA SER A 412 15.98 -3.71 -21.00
C SER A 412 17.27 -2.92 -20.72
N LYS A 413 17.28 -2.11 -19.65
CA LYS A 413 18.39 -1.21 -19.32
C LYS A 413 19.30 -1.78 -18.23
N HIS A 414 18.74 -2.48 -17.25
CA HIS A 414 19.48 -2.95 -16.10
C HIS A 414 20.07 -4.33 -16.29
N HIS A 415 21.32 -4.50 -15.86
CA HIS A 415 21.94 -5.80 -15.73
C HIS A 415 21.51 -6.45 -14.41
N LEU A 416 20.57 -7.40 -14.49
CA LEU A 416 19.99 -8.10 -13.34
C LEU A 416 20.31 -9.61 -13.39
N PRO A 417 21.59 -10.02 -13.31
CA PRO A 417 22.02 -11.40 -13.59
C PRO A 417 21.54 -12.44 -12.58
N PHE A 418 21.05 -12.02 -11.41
CA PHE A 418 20.56 -12.93 -10.38
C PHE A 418 19.03 -13.06 -10.36
N ILE A 419 18.31 -12.41 -11.28
CA ILE A 419 16.88 -12.64 -11.45
C ILE A 419 16.69 -13.71 -12.53
N ALA A 420 16.09 -14.85 -12.14
CA ALA A 420 15.74 -15.91 -13.09
C ALA A 420 14.30 -15.77 -13.58
N ASP A 421 13.38 -15.35 -12.69
CA ASP A 421 11.96 -15.32 -12.97
C ASP A 421 11.34 -14.02 -12.45
N LEU A 422 10.36 -13.52 -13.20
CA LEU A 422 9.49 -12.43 -12.81
C LEU A 422 8.03 -12.82 -13.04
N ASP A 423 7.30 -13.01 -11.94
CA ASP A 423 5.88 -13.38 -11.93
C ASP A 423 5.01 -12.16 -11.63
N PHE A 424 4.32 -11.68 -12.65
CA PHE A 424 3.28 -10.67 -12.57
C PHE A 424 1.98 -11.31 -12.08
N SER A 425 1.85 -11.44 -10.76
CA SER A 425 0.71 -12.09 -10.14
C SER A 425 -0.47 -11.13 -9.97
N TRP A 426 -1.67 -11.62 -10.31
CA TRP A 426 -2.94 -10.89 -10.27
C TRP A 426 -3.03 -9.68 -11.21
N PHE A 427 -2.13 -9.56 -12.19
CA PHE A 427 -2.31 -8.63 -13.31
C PHE A 427 -3.46 -9.08 -14.22
N PRO A 428 -4.11 -8.15 -14.96
CA PRO A 428 -5.14 -8.51 -15.92
C PRO A 428 -4.66 -9.57 -16.93
N GLN A 429 -5.57 -10.46 -17.34
CA GLN A 429 -5.24 -11.53 -18.28
C GLN A 429 -4.89 -10.99 -19.68
N GLY A 430 -3.98 -11.67 -20.36
CA GLY A 430 -3.61 -11.36 -21.76
C GLY A 430 -2.64 -10.20 -21.92
N LEU A 431 -2.12 -9.64 -20.83
CA LEU A 431 -1.08 -8.61 -20.90
C LEU A 431 0.30 -9.21 -21.24
N THR A 432 1.20 -8.34 -21.69
CA THR A 432 2.60 -8.67 -21.97
C THR A 432 3.51 -7.61 -21.36
N CYS A 433 4.77 -7.96 -21.11
CA CYS A 433 5.81 -7.04 -20.66
C CYS A 433 6.83 -6.93 -21.80
N GLY A 434 6.89 -5.77 -22.45
CA GLY A 434 7.76 -5.55 -23.62
C GLY A 434 7.46 -6.50 -24.79
N GLY A 435 6.19 -6.90 -24.95
CA GLY A 435 5.75 -7.87 -25.96
C GLY A 435 5.94 -9.35 -25.57
N VAL A 436 6.51 -9.63 -24.39
CA VAL A 436 6.72 -10.99 -23.89
C VAL A 436 5.58 -11.39 -22.96
N GLY A 437 4.93 -12.53 -23.25
CA GLY A 437 3.81 -13.07 -22.48
C GLY A 437 4.19 -14.14 -21.47
N HIS A 438 3.19 -14.76 -20.84
CA HIS A 438 3.36 -15.85 -19.86
C HIS A 438 4.15 -17.04 -20.43
N LEU A 439 5.03 -17.63 -19.61
CA LEU A 439 5.88 -18.78 -19.95
C LEU A 439 6.80 -18.53 -21.15
N ASN A 440 7.16 -17.26 -21.36
CA ASN A 440 8.16 -16.86 -22.34
C ASN A 440 9.29 -16.10 -21.65
N THR A 441 10.42 -16.02 -22.33
CA THR A 441 11.64 -15.41 -21.81
C THR A 441 11.80 -13.99 -22.34
N PHE A 442 12.05 -13.06 -21.44
CA PHE A 442 12.50 -11.72 -21.74
C PHE A 442 14.03 -11.71 -21.86
N GLU A 443 14.54 -11.22 -22.99
CA GLU A 443 15.97 -11.10 -23.27
C GLU A 443 16.49 -9.77 -22.66
N ALA A 444 16.97 -9.81 -21.42
CA ALA A 444 17.48 -8.67 -20.66
C ALA A 444 19.00 -8.51 -20.86
N GLY A 445 19.40 -8.21 -22.10
CA GLY A 445 20.81 -8.12 -22.49
C GLY A 445 21.50 -9.48 -22.47
N LEU A 446 22.42 -9.69 -21.53
CA LEU A 446 23.12 -10.97 -21.34
C LEU A 446 22.38 -11.94 -20.40
N ASN A 447 21.33 -11.49 -19.71
CA ASN A 447 20.51 -12.33 -18.86
C ASN A 447 19.18 -12.69 -19.54
N LYS A 448 18.64 -13.84 -19.20
CA LYS A 448 17.33 -14.34 -19.65
C LYS A 448 16.41 -14.47 -18.46
N ILE A 449 15.28 -13.77 -18.50
CA ILE A 449 14.32 -13.74 -17.39
C ILE A 449 13.02 -14.36 -17.86
N ASN A 450 12.58 -15.43 -17.20
CA ASN A 450 11.32 -16.07 -17.51
C ASN A 450 10.16 -15.23 -16.94
N LEU A 451 9.20 -14.89 -17.79
CA LEU A 451 8.04 -14.10 -17.40
C LEU A 451 6.83 -14.99 -17.12
N HIS A 452 6.21 -14.75 -15.97
CA HIS A 452 4.96 -15.39 -15.59
C HIS A 452 3.85 -14.34 -15.45
N PHE A 453 2.64 -14.69 -15.88
CA PHE A 453 1.42 -13.93 -15.58
C PHE A 453 0.46 -14.90 -14.94
N SER A 454 0.29 -14.79 -13.63
CA SER A 454 -0.36 -15.82 -12.83
C SER A 454 -1.35 -15.24 -11.81
N LYS A 455 -1.85 -16.11 -10.94
CA LYS A 455 -2.58 -15.74 -9.71
C LYS A 455 -1.91 -16.36 -8.48
N ARG A 456 -0.61 -16.60 -8.56
CA ARG A 456 0.21 -17.22 -7.52
C ARG A 456 0.19 -16.34 -6.26
N ASN A 457 0.06 -16.96 -5.09
CA ASN A 457 0.19 -16.25 -3.81
C ASN A 457 1.67 -15.95 -3.54
N PRO A 458 2.02 -14.91 -2.77
CA PRO A 458 3.40 -14.45 -2.65
C PRO A 458 4.36 -15.46 -2.03
N ALA A 459 3.87 -16.47 -1.29
CA ALA A 459 4.70 -17.46 -0.63
C ALA A 459 4.35 -18.91 -1.00
N ASP A 460 3.57 -19.20 -2.06
CA ASP A 460 3.38 -20.61 -2.50
C ASP A 460 4.74 -21.33 -2.65
N LYS A 461 4.75 -22.66 -2.55
CA LYS A 461 5.99 -23.43 -2.70
C LYS A 461 6.51 -23.35 -4.14
N LEU A 462 7.80 -23.10 -4.33
CA LEU A 462 8.45 -23.22 -5.64
C LEU A 462 8.79 -24.70 -5.91
N LEU A 463 8.42 -25.17 -7.11
CA LEU A 463 8.53 -26.58 -7.51
C LEU A 463 9.26 -26.70 -8.85
N GLY A 464 9.72 -27.90 -9.18
CA GLY A 464 10.39 -28.16 -10.47
C GLY A 464 11.67 -27.34 -10.63
N GLU A 465 11.82 -26.69 -11.79
CA GLU A 465 12.98 -25.85 -12.13
C GLU A 465 13.11 -24.60 -11.25
N ASP A 466 12.03 -24.21 -10.56
CA ASP A 466 12.04 -23.06 -9.64
C ASP A 466 12.45 -23.43 -8.21
N SER A 467 12.50 -24.72 -7.89
CA SER A 467 12.82 -25.20 -6.54
C SER A 467 14.17 -24.67 -6.06
N GLY A 468 14.19 -24.07 -4.87
CA GLY A 468 15.41 -23.59 -4.21
C GLY A 468 15.82 -22.16 -4.57
N LYS A 469 15.16 -21.52 -5.55
CA LYS A 469 15.32 -20.08 -5.83
C LYS A 469 14.91 -19.25 -4.60
N LEU A 470 15.49 -18.06 -4.45
CA LEU A 470 15.09 -17.10 -3.43
C LEU A 470 13.80 -16.42 -3.87
N ILE A 471 12.71 -16.60 -3.11
CA ILE A 471 11.49 -15.83 -3.35
C ILE A 471 11.67 -14.40 -2.85
N VAL A 472 11.46 -13.44 -3.75
CA VAL A 472 11.43 -12.01 -3.43
C VAL A 472 10.06 -11.49 -3.84
N ALA A 473 9.15 -11.41 -2.87
CA ALA A 473 7.77 -11.01 -3.10
C ALA A 473 7.57 -9.54 -2.75
N SER A 474 6.70 -8.88 -3.49
CA SER A 474 6.16 -7.56 -3.13
C SER A 474 4.73 -7.68 -2.62
N TYR A 475 4.34 -6.80 -1.71
CA TYR A 475 2.94 -6.52 -1.43
C TYR A 475 2.67 -5.03 -1.57
N ALA A 476 1.45 -4.69 -2.00
CA ALA A 476 1.00 -3.31 -2.04
C ALA A 476 0.77 -2.82 -0.61
N TRP A 477 1.32 -1.66 -0.29
CA TRP A 477 1.26 -0.98 1.00
C TRP A 477 0.78 0.47 0.83
N ASP A 478 0.51 1.16 1.93
CA ASP A 478 0.11 2.57 1.99
C ASP A 478 1.23 3.47 2.51
N SER A 479 1.27 4.70 1.97
CA SER A 479 2.25 5.71 2.37
C SER A 479 2.08 6.22 3.81
N ASN A 480 0.91 6.05 4.42
CA ASN A 480 0.59 6.61 5.74
C ASN A 480 0.00 5.59 6.70
N SER A 481 0.44 4.33 6.66
CA SER A 481 0.09 3.32 7.66
C SER A 481 1.33 2.55 8.10
N TYR A 482 1.24 1.80 9.19
CA TYR A 482 2.24 0.78 9.51
C TYR A 482 2.04 -0.43 8.58
N PRO A 483 3.09 -1.23 8.34
CA PRO A 483 2.98 -2.46 7.55
C PRO A 483 1.82 -3.31 8.04
N GLY A 484 0.96 -3.73 7.12
CA GLY A 484 -0.25 -4.49 7.41
C GLY A 484 -1.55 -3.67 7.42
N ASN A 485 -1.49 -2.34 7.55
CA ASN A 485 -2.64 -1.41 7.50
C ASN A 485 -3.91 -1.94 8.19
N GLU A 486 -4.87 -2.48 7.45
CA GLU A 486 -6.15 -2.99 8.00
C GLU A 486 -5.98 -4.21 8.93
N TYR A 487 -4.81 -4.86 8.92
CA TYR A 487 -4.37 -5.83 9.92
C TYR A 487 -4.58 -5.30 11.33
N TRP A 488 -4.14 -4.06 11.60
CA TRP A 488 -4.21 -3.42 12.91
C TRP A 488 -5.66 -3.10 13.34
N ASN A 489 -6.61 -3.15 12.40
CA ASN A 489 -8.06 -3.07 12.64
C ASN A 489 -8.72 -4.44 12.83
N GLY A 490 -7.96 -5.54 12.83
CA GLY A 490 -8.48 -6.91 12.86
C GLY A 490 -9.12 -7.36 11.55
N GLN A 491 -8.96 -6.61 10.45
CA GLN A 491 -9.53 -6.94 9.15
C GLN A 491 -8.58 -7.82 8.34
N LEU A 492 -8.36 -9.05 8.83
CA LEU A 492 -7.29 -9.97 8.41
C LEU A 492 -7.37 -10.51 6.97
N SER A 493 -8.31 -10.04 6.14
CA SER A 493 -8.50 -10.47 4.75
C SER A 493 -8.97 -9.36 3.81
N ALA A 494 -8.95 -8.09 4.27
CA ALA A 494 -9.52 -6.97 3.53
C ALA A 494 -8.71 -6.61 2.27
N SER A 495 -7.39 -6.54 2.40
CA SER A 495 -6.48 -6.08 1.34
C SER A 495 -5.23 -6.98 1.20
N GLY A 496 -4.27 -6.58 0.37
CA GLY A 496 -2.97 -7.25 0.29
C GLY A 496 -2.16 -7.06 1.58
N ASP A 497 -2.33 -5.91 2.25
CA ASP A 497 -1.65 -5.57 3.50
C ASP A 497 -1.89 -6.56 4.65
N PRO A 498 -3.15 -6.84 5.09
CA PRO A 498 -3.38 -7.80 6.14
C PRO A 498 -3.01 -9.22 5.69
N ALA A 499 -3.15 -9.56 4.41
CA ALA A 499 -2.72 -10.86 3.91
C ALA A 499 -1.19 -11.04 4.07
N ALA A 500 -0.41 -9.99 3.77
CA ALA A 500 1.03 -9.96 3.93
C ALA A 500 1.47 -10.03 5.41
N ALA A 501 0.84 -9.23 6.25
CA ALA A 501 1.06 -9.24 7.70
C ALA A 501 0.75 -10.62 8.29
N CYS A 502 -0.39 -11.20 7.92
CA CYS A 502 -0.82 -12.48 8.43
C CYS A 502 0.04 -13.67 7.97
N CYS A 503 0.63 -13.63 6.77
CA CYS A 503 1.38 -14.76 6.27
C CYS A 503 2.84 -14.80 6.73
N SER A 504 3.33 -13.77 7.42
CA SER A 504 4.75 -13.58 7.69
C SER A 504 5.05 -12.86 9.01
N THR A 505 6.33 -12.78 9.38
CA THR A 505 6.79 -12.09 10.61
C THR A 505 6.92 -10.57 10.47
N ILE A 506 6.49 -9.98 9.34
CA ILE A 506 6.60 -8.53 9.09
C ILE A 506 5.89 -7.62 10.11
N PRO A 507 4.81 -8.01 10.83
CA PRO A 507 4.22 -7.14 11.84
C PRO A 507 5.19 -6.73 12.96
N GLN A 508 6.20 -7.57 13.23
CA GLN A 508 7.28 -7.26 14.17
C GLN A 508 8.53 -6.75 13.45
N LEU A 509 8.91 -7.36 12.31
CA LEU A 509 10.18 -7.07 11.65
C LEU A 509 10.19 -5.77 10.83
N GLN A 510 9.04 -5.32 10.30
CA GLN A 510 8.91 -4.06 9.56
C GLN A 510 8.36 -2.92 10.42
N ASN A 511 8.00 -3.17 11.67
CA ASN A 511 7.49 -2.15 12.58
C ASN A 511 8.67 -1.44 13.27
N PRO A 512 8.93 -0.15 13.00
CA PRO A 512 10.07 0.57 13.59
C PRO A 512 9.91 0.86 15.09
N LEU A 513 8.73 0.60 15.67
CA LEU A 513 8.57 0.61 17.13
C LEU A 513 9.05 -0.68 17.78
N ILE A 514 9.04 -1.79 17.04
CA ILE A 514 9.48 -3.11 17.50
C ILE A 514 10.92 -3.38 17.05
N ASN A 515 11.16 -3.35 15.75
CA ASN A 515 12.48 -3.49 15.16
C ASN A 515 13.19 -2.14 15.05
N LYS A 516 13.88 -1.73 16.12
CA LYS A 516 14.70 -0.49 16.17
C LYS A 516 15.89 -0.48 15.21
N SER A 517 16.16 -1.60 14.55
CA SER A 517 17.19 -1.70 13.52
C SER A 517 16.74 -1.17 12.15
N LEU A 518 15.43 -1.02 11.93
CA LEU A 518 14.88 -0.40 10.72
C LEU A 518 15.03 1.12 10.80
N THR A 519 16.08 1.65 10.17
CA THR A 519 16.42 3.09 10.18
C THR A 519 17.04 3.51 8.86
N SER A 520 17.10 4.83 8.64
CA SER A 520 17.78 5.50 7.54
C SER A 520 19.26 5.11 7.39
N LYS A 521 19.94 4.70 8.48
CA LYS A 521 21.33 4.22 8.47
C LYS A 521 21.53 2.95 7.63
N LYS A 522 20.47 2.18 7.40
CA LYS A 522 20.48 0.95 6.59
C LYS A 522 19.91 1.15 5.20
N LEU A 523 19.61 2.38 4.79
CA LEU A 523 18.98 2.69 3.51
C LEU A 523 19.74 2.05 2.35
N PHE A 524 19.03 1.27 1.56
CA PHE A 524 19.49 0.81 0.26
C PHE A 524 19.06 1.82 -0.80
N ILE A 525 20.05 2.40 -1.49
CA ILE A 525 19.82 3.39 -2.53
C ILE A 525 20.04 2.73 -3.89
N CYS A 526 18.97 2.67 -4.67
CA CYS A 526 19.02 2.40 -6.11
C CYS A 526 19.60 3.62 -6.81
N LYS A 527 20.80 3.46 -7.39
CA LYS A 527 21.47 4.52 -8.14
C LYS A 527 21.09 4.42 -9.62
N ASN A 528 20.98 5.57 -10.29
CA ASN A 528 20.86 5.61 -11.74
C ASN A 528 22.07 4.91 -12.35
N GLN A 529 21.83 4.19 -13.45
CA GLN A 529 22.94 3.71 -14.26
C GLN A 529 23.50 4.89 -15.06
N THR A 530 24.74 5.27 -14.74
CA THR A 530 25.53 6.26 -15.50
C THR A 530 26.05 5.69 -16.80
#